data_AF-A0A7S4CVY7-F1
#
_entry.id   AF-A0A7S4CVY7-F1
#
_cell.length_a   1.000
_cell.length_b   1.000
_cell.length_c   1.000
_cell.angle_alpha   90.00
_cell.angle_beta   90.00
_cell.angle_gamma   90.00
#
_symmetry.space_group_name_H-M   'P 1'
#
loop_
_entity.id
_entity.type
_entity.pdbx_description
1 polymer ?
#
loop_
_entity_poly.entity_id
_entity_poly.type
_entity_poly.pdbx_seq_one_letter_code
_entity_poly.pdbx_strand_id
1 'polypeptide(L)'
;RRRPALAPLDLGRGAVAMAGATGRRATRLQSAANPTVFFDIAIAGEPAGRVVFTLDADVVPRTAENFRALCTGEKGAGAGGAPLHFKGSTFHRIIPGFMCQGGDFTRGDGTGGESIYGEKFPDENFNLKHTKPGLLSMANAGRNTNGSQFFITTEKTPHLNGKHVVFGEVTKGMEVVRKMERNGSNGGNPRQRTTITDCGVVGAAGGTPAGGAAPAASPPPAKKAKTDSDRPRVFFDMTANGKPLGRIEFELRKDVVPRTAENFRCLCTGEKGRGRHGKPLHYKGSTFHRVIPGFMCQGGDFTRGDGRGGESIYGRRFADESFALRHDRPGLLSMANAGPGTNGSQFFITTAATPHLDGRHVVFGAVTEGMDVVRRMEARGTP
;
A
#
# COMPACT_ATOMS: atom_id res chain seq x y z
N ARG A 1 78.89 10.78 42.63
CA ARG A 1 78.73 12.14 43.22
C ARG A 1 77.25 12.35 43.53
N ARG A 2 76.94 12.53 44.83
CA ARG A 2 75.77 13.17 45.49
C ARG A 2 74.33 12.95 44.97
N ARG A 3 73.50 12.27 45.77
CA ARG A 3 72.10 12.67 46.12
C ARG A 3 72.18 13.83 47.17
N PRO A 4 71.09 14.54 47.63
CA PRO A 4 69.63 14.32 47.50
C PRO A 4 68.76 15.62 47.33
N ALA A 5 67.41 15.49 47.44
CA ALA A 5 66.49 16.33 48.27
C ALA A 5 65.22 16.92 47.58
N LEU A 6 64.16 17.05 48.41
CA LEU A 6 62.75 17.39 48.17
C LEU A 6 62.44 18.92 48.22
N ALA A 7 61.39 19.35 47.47
CA ALA A 7 60.33 20.42 47.66
C ALA A 7 60.70 21.84 48.22
N PRO A 8 60.00 22.98 47.92
CA PRO A 8 58.53 23.15 47.78
C PRO A 8 58.00 24.23 46.76
N LEU A 9 56.68 24.48 46.87
CA LEU A 9 55.73 25.42 46.22
C LEU A 9 56.23 26.84 45.83
N ASP A 10 55.70 27.36 44.71
CA ASP A 10 55.35 28.78 44.57
C ASP A 10 54.07 28.98 43.70
N LEU A 11 53.24 29.92 44.15
CA LEU A 11 51.93 30.32 43.61
C LEU A 11 52.09 31.40 42.52
N GLY A 12 51.63 31.11 41.31
CA GLY A 12 51.45 32.13 40.26
C GLY A 12 50.04 32.06 39.67
N ARG A 13 49.19 33.03 40.03
CA ARG A 13 47.85 33.24 39.49
C ARG A 13 47.88 33.47 37.98
N GLY A 14 47.04 32.74 37.25
CA GLY A 14 46.75 32.99 35.84
C GLY A 14 45.48 32.26 35.42
N ALA A 15 44.33 32.87 35.67
CA ALA A 15 43.05 32.37 35.24
C ALA A 15 42.90 32.50 33.72
N VAL A 16 42.74 31.39 33.00
CA VAL A 16 41.91 31.32 31.80
C VAL A 16 41.23 29.96 31.77
N ALA A 17 39.90 30.00 31.80
CA ALA A 17 39.02 28.85 31.69
C ALA A 17 39.14 28.18 30.31
N MET A 18 38.95 26.87 30.22
CA MET A 18 37.71 26.28 29.68
C MET A 18 37.75 24.75 29.59
N ALA A 19 36.70 24.17 30.19
CA ALA A 19 36.03 22.91 29.87
C ALA A 19 36.81 21.59 29.96
N GLY A 20 36.85 21.06 31.18
CA GLY A 20 36.98 19.63 31.44
C GLY A 20 35.72 18.85 31.04
N ALA A 21 35.96 17.59 30.69
CA ALA A 21 34.98 16.54 30.55
C ALA A 21 34.12 16.41 31.82
N THR A 22 32.80 16.46 31.65
CA THR A 22 31.85 15.93 32.64
C THR A 22 30.64 15.37 31.90
N GLY A 23 30.07 14.33 32.51
CA GLY A 23 29.17 13.37 31.89
C GLY A 23 28.04 14.00 31.09
N ARG A 24 27.72 13.36 29.96
CA ARG A 24 26.44 13.52 29.31
C ARG A 24 25.37 13.18 30.35
N ARG A 25 24.75 14.22 30.92
CA ARG A 25 23.44 14.13 31.55
C ARG A 25 22.54 13.46 30.51
N ALA A 26 22.23 12.19 30.74
CA ALA A 26 21.04 11.59 30.17
C ALA A 26 19.89 12.46 30.66
N THR A 27 19.39 13.31 29.78
CA THR A 27 18.08 13.92 29.94
C THR A 27 17.11 12.77 30.12
N ARG A 28 16.68 12.56 31.37
CA ARG A 28 15.53 11.72 31.69
C ARG A 28 14.36 12.36 30.97
N LEU A 29 14.07 11.87 29.75
CA LEU A 29 12.84 12.18 29.04
C LEU A 29 11.72 11.92 30.04
N GLN A 30 10.97 12.97 30.37
CA GLN A 30 9.71 12.84 31.08
C GLN A 30 8.93 11.74 30.33
N SER A 31 8.56 10.67 31.04
CA SER A 31 7.72 9.61 30.49
C SER A 31 6.43 10.27 30.05
N ALA A 32 6.30 10.55 28.76
CA ALA A 32 5.02 10.86 28.17
C ALA A 32 4.14 9.63 28.42
N ALA A 33 2.93 9.85 28.93
CA ALA A 33 1.98 8.77 29.13
C ALA A 33 1.77 8.02 27.79
N ASN A 34 1.58 6.70 27.88
CA ASN A 34 1.39 5.85 26.71
C ASN A 34 0.21 6.35 25.85
N PRO A 35 0.40 6.54 24.53
CA PRO A 35 -0.63 7.08 23.66
C PRO A 35 -1.90 6.23 23.69
N THR A 36 -3.06 6.89 23.68
CA THR A 36 -4.36 6.22 23.55
C THR A 36 -4.96 6.58 22.21
N VAL A 37 -5.38 5.58 21.43
CA VAL A 37 -5.97 5.74 20.09
C VAL A 37 -7.32 5.04 20.01
N PHE A 38 -8.12 5.36 19.00
CA PHE A 38 -9.43 4.73 18.80
C PHE A 38 -9.70 4.35 17.35
N PHE A 39 -10.58 3.38 17.17
CA PHE A 39 -11.27 3.05 15.93
C PHE A 39 -12.78 3.09 16.14
N ASP A 40 -13.49 3.78 15.26
CA ASP A 40 -14.93 3.59 15.08
C ASP A 40 -15.15 2.51 14.03
N ILE A 41 -15.91 1.48 14.38
CA ILE A 41 -16.12 0.30 13.56
C ILE A 41 -17.53 0.30 12.98
N ALA A 42 -17.65 -0.06 11.71
CA ALA A 42 -18.92 -0.45 11.10
C ALA A 42 -18.87 -1.89 10.56
N ILE A 43 -19.98 -2.61 10.68
CA ILE A 43 -20.18 -3.95 10.11
C ILE A 43 -21.35 -3.87 9.13
N ALA A 44 -21.15 -4.29 7.89
CA ALA A 44 -22.12 -4.15 6.80
C ALA A 44 -22.58 -2.69 6.55
N GLY A 45 -21.73 -1.71 6.89
CA GLY A 45 -22.06 -0.28 6.78
C GLY A 45 -22.74 0.30 8.03
N GLU A 46 -23.20 -0.54 8.95
CA GLU A 46 -23.86 -0.09 10.18
C GLU A 46 -22.86 0.13 11.32
N PRO A 47 -22.95 1.22 12.09
CA PRO A 47 -22.08 1.46 13.25
C PRO A 47 -22.14 0.31 14.28
N ALA A 48 -20.99 -0.30 14.56
CA ALA A 48 -20.85 -1.41 15.50
C ALA A 48 -20.34 -0.97 16.89
N GLY A 49 -19.65 0.18 16.94
CA GLY A 49 -19.14 0.82 18.16
C GLY A 49 -17.68 1.27 18.04
N ARG A 50 -17.15 1.86 19.12
CA ARG A 50 -15.77 2.33 19.22
C ARG A 50 -14.89 1.34 19.98
N VAL A 51 -13.69 1.09 19.47
CA VAL A 51 -12.62 0.38 20.17
C VAL A 51 -11.53 1.38 20.55
N VAL A 52 -11.08 1.36 21.80
CA VAL A 52 -10.01 2.23 22.31
C VAL A 52 -8.83 1.36 22.70
N PHE A 53 -7.64 1.79 22.30
CA PHE A 53 -6.38 1.10 22.55
C PHE A 53 -5.43 1.99 23.33
N THR A 54 -4.65 1.42 24.24
CA THR A 54 -3.44 2.05 24.79
C THR A 54 -2.23 1.39 24.13
N LEU A 55 -1.27 2.20 23.68
CA LEU A 55 -0.06 1.75 22.97
C LEU A 55 1.15 1.80 23.90
N ASP A 56 1.91 0.70 23.97
CA ASP A 56 3.06 0.53 24.87
C ASP A 56 4.31 1.27 24.35
N ALA A 57 4.23 2.59 24.19
CA ALA A 57 5.29 3.42 23.63
C ALA A 57 6.54 3.50 24.52
N ASP A 58 6.43 3.19 25.79
CA ASP A 58 7.55 3.03 26.71
C ASP A 58 8.34 1.72 26.49
N VAL A 59 7.72 0.69 25.88
CA VAL A 59 8.34 -0.61 25.59
C VAL A 59 8.74 -0.75 24.12
N VAL A 60 7.89 -0.28 23.21
CA VAL A 60 8.04 -0.37 21.74
C VAL A 60 7.71 0.99 21.08
N PRO A 61 8.49 2.05 21.36
CA PRO A 61 8.21 3.42 20.92
C PRO A 61 8.02 3.55 19.41
N ARG A 62 8.82 2.82 18.62
CA ARG A 62 8.77 2.92 17.16
C ARG A 62 7.55 2.22 16.58
N THR A 63 7.18 1.07 17.12
CA THR A 63 5.98 0.32 16.71
C THR A 63 4.71 1.08 17.12
N ALA A 64 4.69 1.62 18.35
CA ALA A 64 3.59 2.43 18.85
C ALA A 64 3.42 3.73 18.03
N GLU A 65 4.50 4.43 17.70
CA GLU A 65 4.45 5.66 16.90
C GLU A 65 3.94 5.40 15.47
N ASN A 66 4.35 4.29 14.84
CA ASN A 66 3.80 3.88 13.55
C ASN A 66 2.28 3.74 13.61
N PHE A 67 1.77 2.98 14.58
CA PHE A 67 0.33 2.76 14.69
C PHE A 67 -0.43 4.05 15.03
N ARG A 68 0.10 4.86 15.94
CA ARG A 68 -0.49 6.15 16.33
C ARG A 68 -0.61 7.11 15.14
N ALA A 69 0.46 7.28 14.38
CA ALA A 69 0.46 8.16 13.22
C ALA A 69 -0.45 7.65 12.08
N LEU A 70 -0.54 6.32 11.90
CA LEU A 70 -1.51 5.72 10.98
C LEU A 70 -2.96 5.86 11.48
N CYS A 71 -3.21 6.04 12.77
CA CYS A 71 -4.54 6.40 13.28
C CYS A 71 -4.90 7.86 12.98
N THR A 72 -3.94 8.79 12.95
CA THR A 72 -4.22 10.22 12.71
C THR A 72 -4.16 10.60 11.22
N GLY A 73 -3.42 9.86 10.41
CA GLY A 73 -3.16 10.22 9.01
C GLY A 73 -2.18 11.39 8.85
N GLU A 74 -1.53 11.84 9.92
CA GLU A 74 -0.72 13.08 9.93
C GLU A 74 0.53 13.03 9.04
N LYS A 75 0.96 11.83 8.64
CA LYS A 75 2.13 11.63 7.77
C LYS A 75 1.81 11.80 6.29
N GLY A 76 0.58 12.16 5.95
CA GLY A 76 0.17 12.43 4.58
C GLY A 76 0.16 11.16 3.73
N ALA A 77 0.66 11.25 2.51
CA ALA A 77 0.73 10.11 1.59
C ALA A 77 2.02 9.30 1.80
N GLY A 78 1.90 7.97 1.72
CA GLY A 78 3.03 7.05 1.71
C GLY A 78 3.74 7.04 0.36
N ALA A 79 4.80 6.24 0.23
CA ALA A 79 5.53 6.10 -1.02
C ALA A 79 4.63 5.57 -2.16
N GLY A 80 3.58 4.82 -1.82
CA GLY A 80 2.56 4.33 -2.76
C GLY A 80 1.47 5.34 -3.12
N GLY A 81 1.52 6.58 -2.62
CA GLY A 81 0.52 7.64 -2.87
C GLY A 81 -0.79 7.48 -2.06
N ALA A 82 -1.02 6.31 -1.48
CA ALA A 82 -2.12 6.10 -0.54
C ALA A 82 -1.88 6.91 0.74
N PRO A 83 -2.93 7.52 1.34
CA PRO A 83 -2.80 8.13 2.66
C PRO A 83 -2.29 7.09 3.68
N LEU A 84 -1.29 7.46 4.47
CA LEU A 84 -0.81 6.69 5.62
C LEU A 84 -1.84 6.80 6.76
N HIS A 85 -3.02 6.21 6.55
CA HIS A 85 -4.18 6.39 7.42
C HIS A 85 -5.07 5.13 7.45
N PHE A 86 -5.46 4.68 8.64
CA PHE A 86 -6.34 3.52 8.81
C PHE A 86 -7.80 3.78 8.45
N LYS A 87 -8.25 5.04 8.45
CA LYS A 87 -9.62 5.41 8.12
C LYS A 87 -10.02 4.88 6.75
N GLY A 88 -11.12 4.13 6.69
CA GLY A 88 -11.64 3.48 5.50
C GLY A 88 -11.07 2.09 5.22
N SER A 89 -10.01 1.67 5.91
CA SER A 89 -9.46 0.32 5.79
C SER A 89 -10.35 -0.72 6.47
N THR A 90 -10.16 -1.99 6.13
CA THR A 90 -11.03 -3.08 6.60
C THR A 90 -10.28 -4.10 7.44
N PHE A 91 -11.03 -4.79 8.30
CA PHE A 91 -10.60 -6.06 8.89
C PHE A 91 -10.82 -7.15 7.85
N HIS A 92 -9.78 -7.43 7.08
CA HIS A 92 -9.83 -8.34 5.94
C HIS A 92 -9.71 -9.83 6.33
N ARG A 93 -9.27 -10.13 7.56
CA ARG A 93 -9.15 -11.50 8.05
C ARG A 93 -9.57 -11.62 9.52
N ILE A 94 -10.67 -12.31 9.79
CA ILE A 94 -11.22 -12.54 11.13
C ILE A 94 -11.47 -14.04 11.33
N ILE A 95 -10.78 -14.63 12.31
CA ILE A 95 -10.90 -16.05 12.67
C ILE A 95 -11.47 -16.14 14.09
N PRO A 96 -12.70 -16.67 14.27
CA PRO A 96 -13.30 -16.88 15.59
C PRO A 96 -12.42 -17.76 16.48
N GLY A 97 -12.28 -17.39 17.77
CA GLY A 97 -11.42 -18.09 18.71
C GLY A 97 -9.92 -17.87 18.49
N PHE A 98 -9.54 -16.86 17.70
CA PHE A 98 -8.15 -16.56 17.41
C PHE A 98 -7.85 -15.06 17.40
N MET A 99 -8.25 -14.34 16.35
CA MET A 99 -7.90 -12.93 16.16
C MET A 99 -8.72 -12.22 15.07
N CYS A 100 -8.73 -10.89 15.13
CA CYS A 100 -9.23 -9.99 14.08
C CYS A 100 -8.05 -9.19 13.48
N GLN A 101 -7.73 -9.41 12.21
CA GLN A 101 -6.63 -8.78 11.48
C GLN A 101 -7.13 -7.72 10.48
N GLY A 102 -6.45 -6.58 10.46
CA GLY A 102 -6.75 -5.42 9.62
C GLY A 102 -5.49 -4.61 9.32
N GLY A 103 -5.68 -3.34 8.96
CA GLY A 103 -4.57 -2.39 8.74
C GLY A 103 -3.95 -2.42 7.35
N ASP A 104 -4.55 -3.14 6.40
CA ASP A 104 -4.21 -3.00 4.98
C ASP A 104 -5.05 -1.86 4.38
N PHE A 105 -4.54 -0.64 4.44
CA PHE A 105 -5.18 0.54 3.85
C PHE A 105 -4.80 0.76 2.38
N THR A 106 -3.86 0.00 1.82
CA THR A 106 -3.42 0.18 0.44
C THR A 106 -4.15 -0.76 -0.53
N ARG A 107 -4.48 -1.99 -0.10
CA ARG A 107 -5.19 -2.99 -0.92
C ARG A 107 -6.45 -3.52 -0.27
N GLY A 108 -6.51 -3.51 1.06
CA GLY A 108 -7.69 -3.96 1.82
C GLY A 108 -7.94 -5.47 1.79
N ASP A 109 -6.96 -6.28 1.35
CA ASP A 109 -7.09 -7.73 1.20
C ASP A 109 -6.06 -8.54 2.01
N GLY A 110 -5.16 -7.85 2.71
CA GLY A 110 -4.10 -8.45 3.52
C GLY A 110 -2.78 -8.64 2.79
N THR A 111 -2.68 -8.22 1.52
CA THR A 111 -1.43 -8.26 0.75
C THR A 111 -0.70 -6.92 0.70
N GLY A 112 -1.31 -5.86 1.25
CA GLY A 112 -0.79 -4.50 1.24
C GLY A 112 -0.33 -4.00 2.60
N GLY A 113 -0.51 -2.70 2.80
CA GLY A 113 -0.03 -1.93 3.93
C GLY A 113 1.39 -1.37 3.77
N GLU A 114 1.61 -0.19 4.34
CA GLU A 114 2.88 0.53 4.34
C GLU A 114 3.09 1.16 5.73
N SER A 115 4.33 1.22 6.23
CA SER A 115 4.62 1.90 7.50
C SER A 115 4.87 3.40 7.28
N ILE A 116 4.84 4.18 8.35
CA ILE A 116 5.25 5.60 8.28
C ILE A 116 6.76 5.79 8.01
N TYR A 117 7.53 4.71 8.04
CA TYR A 117 8.98 4.69 7.84
C TYR A 117 9.37 4.19 6.43
N GLY A 118 8.40 3.98 5.54
CA GLY A 118 8.55 3.32 4.24
C GLY A 118 7.83 1.97 4.19
N GLU A 119 8.18 1.11 3.22
CA GLU A 119 7.43 -0.14 2.96
C GLU A 119 7.33 -1.03 4.21
N LYS A 120 8.46 -1.31 4.88
CA LYS A 120 8.55 -2.17 6.06
C LYS A 120 9.55 -1.64 7.10
N PHE A 121 9.43 -2.07 8.35
CA PHE A 121 10.39 -1.82 9.43
C PHE A 121 10.71 -3.08 10.27
N PRO A 122 11.87 -3.11 10.97
CA PRO A 122 12.31 -4.25 11.78
C PRO A 122 11.40 -4.59 12.96
N ASP A 123 11.53 -5.80 13.50
CA ASP A 123 10.93 -6.18 14.78
C ASP A 123 11.64 -5.43 15.90
N GLU A 124 10.90 -4.64 16.69
CA GLU A 124 11.51 -3.76 17.70
C GLU A 124 12.00 -4.54 18.92
N ASN A 125 11.15 -5.38 19.51
CA ASN A 125 11.51 -6.42 20.48
C ASN A 125 10.35 -7.42 20.65
N PHE A 126 10.56 -8.46 21.45
CA PHE A 126 9.53 -9.47 21.76
C PHE A 126 9.33 -9.63 23.28
N ASN A 127 9.46 -8.55 24.04
CA ASN A 127 9.38 -8.58 25.51
C ASN A 127 7.96 -8.91 25.97
N LEU A 128 6.97 -8.24 25.37
CA LEU A 128 5.55 -8.47 25.59
C LEU A 128 5.10 -9.78 24.91
N LYS A 129 4.19 -10.51 25.56
CA LYS A 129 3.74 -11.84 25.15
C LYS A 129 2.23 -11.86 24.92
N HIS A 130 1.76 -12.77 24.06
CA HIS A 130 0.36 -12.94 23.71
C HIS A 130 -0.43 -13.71 24.78
N THR A 131 -0.56 -13.12 25.96
CA THR A 131 -1.03 -13.80 27.19
C THR A 131 -2.53 -13.71 27.45
N LYS A 132 -3.28 -12.87 26.72
CA LYS A 132 -4.71 -12.63 26.92
C LYS A 132 -5.40 -12.14 25.63
N PRO A 133 -6.74 -12.22 25.55
CA PRO A 133 -7.54 -11.48 24.57
C PRO A 133 -7.33 -9.97 24.68
N GLY A 134 -7.55 -9.26 23.58
CA GLY A 134 -7.50 -7.79 23.51
C GLY A 134 -6.10 -7.23 23.29
N LEU A 135 -5.08 -8.05 23.07
CA LEU A 135 -3.73 -7.57 22.76
C LEU A 135 -3.64 -7.14 21.29
N LEU A 136 -2.98 -6.02 21.05
CA LEU A 136 -2.72 -5.45 19.74
C LEU A 136 -1.29 -5.80 19.31
N SER A 137 -1.14 -6.39 18.13
CA SER A 137 0.15 -6.93 17.68
C SER A 137 0.32 -6.81 16.16
N MET A 138 1.57 -6.66 15.71
CA MET A 138 1.90 -6.48 14.29
C MET A 138 1.69 -7.77 13.50
N ALA A 139 1.00 -7.69 12.37
CA ALA A 139 1.05 -8.72 11.36
C ALA A 139 2.31 -8.51 10.48
N ASN A 140 2.96 -9.61 10.10
CA ASN A 140 4.16 -9.58 9.28
C ASN A 140 4.24 -10.82 8.37
N ALA A 141 5.14 -10.79 7.40
CA ALA A 141 5.42 -11.88 6.46
C ALA A 141 6.79 -12.54 6.78
N GLY A 142 7.14 -12.61 8.07
CA GLY A 142 8.45 -13.05 8.54
C GLY A 142 9.21 -11.94 9.28
N ARG A 143 10.39 -12.29 9.80
CA ARG A 143 11.23 -11.38 10.59
C ARG A 143 11.46 -10.06 9.88
N ASN A 144 11.34 -8.96 10.62
CA ASN A 144 11.63 -7.60 10.17
C ASN A 144 10.79 -7.11 8.99
N THR A 145 9.53 -7.56 8.89
CA THR A 145 8.61 -7.15 7.82
C THR A 145 7.33 -6.48 8.35
N ASN A 146 7.47 -5.67 9.40
CA ASN A 146 6.36 -4.91 9.97
C ASN A 146 5.96 -3.78 9.02
N GLY A 147 4.67 -3.61 8.75
CA GLY A 147 4.14 -2.54 7.90
C GLY A 147 3.07 -1.75 8.65
N SER A 148 1.84 -1.77 8.14
CA SER A 148 0.66 -1.23 8.84
C SER A 148 -0.31 -2.28 9.34
N GLN A 149 -0.22 -3.51 8.82
CA GLN A 149 -1.16 -4.56 9.22
C GLN A 149 -0.94 -4.97 10.67
N PHE A 150 -2.04 -5.21 11.35
CA PHE A 150 -2.09 -5.57 12.77
C PHE A 150 -3.19 -6.59 13.01
N PHE A 151 -3.16 -7.24 14.17
CA PHE A 151 -4.27 -8.04 14.65
C PHE A 151 -4.57 -7.75 16.12
N ILE A 152 -5.83 -7.96 16.48
CA ILE A 152 -6.34 -7.92 17.85
C ILE A 152 -6.62 -9.37 18.27
N THR A 153 -6.00 -9.84 19.35
CA THR A 153 -6.24 -11.19 19.84
C THR A 153 -7.65 -11.31 20.43
N THR A 154 -8.31 -12.44 20.19
CA THR A 154 -9.57 -12.77 20.88
C THR A 154 -9.41 -13.92 21.87
N GLU A 155 -8.28 -14.63 21.79
CA GLU A 155 -7.86 -15.68 22.71
C GLU A 155 -6.37 -15.53 23.09
N LYS A 156 -5.87 -16.38 24.00
CA LYS A 156 -4.43 -16.48 24.27
C LYS A 156 -3.72 -17.13 23.09
N THR A 157 -2.65 -16.52 22.57
CA THR A 157 -1.95 -17.01 21.36
C THR A 157 -0.44 -17.15 21.56
N PRO A 158 0.03 -17.95 22.54
CA PRO A 158 1.45 -18.02 22.90
C PRO A 158 2.36 -18.53 21.77
N HIS A 159 1.82 -19.26 20.79
CA HIS A 159 2.53 -19.74 19.60
C HIS A 159 3.01 -18.61 18.65
N LEU A 160 2.53 -17.38 18.85
CA LEU A 160 2.94 -16.16 18.15
C LEU A 160 4.08 -15.41 18.85
N ASN A 161 4.43 -15.79 20.08
CA ASN A 161 5.52 -15.17 20.83
C ASN A 161 6.86 -15.30 20.09
N GLY A 162 7.63 -14.21 20.04
CA GLY A 162 8.91 -14.17 19.33
C GLY A 162 8.79 -14.08 17.80
N LYS A 163 7.57 -13.96 17.27
CA LYS A 163 7.29 -13.83 15.83
C LYS A 163 6.55 -12.53 15.49
N HIS A 164 5.68 -12.08 16.38
CA HIS A 164 4.90 -10.84 16.21
C HIS A 164 5.15 -9.92 17.41
N VAL A 165 5.33 -8.63 17.13
CA VAL A 165 5.57 -7.60 18.14
C VAL A 165 4.22 -7.19 18.72
N VAL A 166 3.98 -7.47 20.01
CA VAL A 166 2.86 -6.90 20.77
C VAL A 166 3.21 -5.46 21.12
N PHE A 167 2.28 -4.53 20.92
CA PHE A 167 2.55 -3.09 21.07
C PHE A 167 1.42 -2.28 21.70
N GLY A 168 0.38 -2.95 22.22
CA GLY A 168 -0.69 -2.30 22.94
C GLY A 168 -1.81 -3.26 23.30
N GLU A 169 -2.89 -2.71 23.83
CA GLU A 169 -4.08 -3.47 24.18
C GLU A 169 -5.36 -2.65 24.09
N VAL A 170 -6.48 -3.35 23.89
CA VAL A 170 -7.83 -2.79 23.96
C VAL A 170 -8.15 -2.45 25.41
N THR A 171 -8.43 -1.17 25.67
CA THR A 171 -8.83 -0.67 27.00
C THR A 171 -10.33 -0.40 27.10
N LYS A 172 -11.01 -0.14 25.96
CA LYS A 172 -12.49 -0.04 25.87
C LYS A 172 -12.98 -0.61 24.54
N GLY A 173 -14.21 -1.10 24.50
CA GLY A 173 -14.82 -1.60 23.26
C GLY A 173 -14.51 -3.06 22.92
N MET A 174 -14.12 -3.88 23.91
CA MET A 174 -13.84 -5.30 23.67
C MET A 174 -15.09 -6.05 23.18
N GLU A 175 -16.28 -5.61 23.57
CA GLU A 175 -17.56 -6.10 23.05
C GLU A 175 -17.72 -5.87 21.54
N VAL A 176 -17.16 -4.77 21.00
CA VAL A 176 -17.11 -4.49 19.56
C VAL A 176 -16.15 -5.47 18.89
N VAL A 177 -14.98 -5.74 19.49
CA VAL A 177 -14.05 -6.78 18.99
C VAL A 177 -14.73 -8.15 18.97
N ARG A 178 -15.51 -8.51 19.99
CA ARG A 178 -16.30 -9.76 20.00
C ARG A 178 -17.41 -9.76 18.94
N LYS A 179 -18.02 -8.61 18.62
CA LYS A 179 -18.95 -8.49 17.48
C LYS A 179 -18.24 -8.74 16.15
N MET A 180 -17.06 -8.15 15.94
CA MET A 180 -16.23 -8.40 14.76
C MET A 180 -15.86 -9.88 14.66
N GLU A 181 -15.42 -10.48 15.77
CA GLU A 181 -15.07 -11.91 15.85
C GLU A 181 -16.21 -12.83 15.38
N ARG A 182 -17.44 -12.59 15.85
CA ARG A 182 -18.63 -13.35 15.42
C ARG A 182 -18.93 -13.21 13.94
N ASN A 183 -18.47 -12.13 13.32
CA ASN A 183 -18.58 -11.90 11.88
C ASN A 183 -17.46 -12.63 11.08
N GLY A 184 -16.52 -13.32 11.73
CA GLY A 184 -15.47 -14.09 11.07
C GLY A 184 -15.88 -15.47 10.57
N SER A 185 -14.93 -16.18 9.96
CA SER A 185 -15.06 -17.58 9.54
C SER A 185 -13.78 -18.36 9.78
N ASN A 186 -13.83 -19.70 9.71
CA ASN A 186 -12.64 -20.55 9.88
C ASN A 186 -11.58 -20.28 8.79
N GLY A 187 -12.01 -19.88 7.58
CA GLY A 187 -11.11 -19.47 6.50
C GLY A 187 -10.55 -18.06 6.67
N GLY A 188 -10.99 -17.31 7.69
CA GLY A 188 -10.59 -15.95 7.95
C GLY A 188 -11.39 -14.89 7.19
N ASN A 189 -12.10 -15.22 6.12
CA ASN A 189 -12.92 -14.23 5.42
C ASN A 189 -14.11 -13.79 6.30
N PRO A 190 -14.29 -12.49 6.57
CA PRO A 190 -15.49 -11.99 7.25
C PRO A 190 -16.76 -12.26 6.44
N ARG A 191 -17.86 -12.56 7.11
CA ARG A 191 -19.19 -12.75 6.48
C ARG A 191 -19.74 -11.43 5.94
N GLN A 192 -19.49 -10.34 6.67
CA GLN A 192 -19.87 -8.98 6.29
C GLN A 192 -18.65 -8.07 6.34
N ARG A 193 -18.64 -7.04 5.50
CA ARG A 193 -17.55 -6.06 5.48
C ARG A 193 -17.43 -5.36 6.83
N THR A 194 -16.25 -5.43 7.45
CA THR A 194 -15.93 -4.77 8.74
C THR A 194 -14.91 -3.67 8.48
N THR A 195 -15.30 -2.42 8.70
CA THR A 195 -14.53 -1.23 8.27
C THR A 195 -14.20 -0.34 9.47
N ILE A 196 -13.02 0.26 9.46
CA ILE A 196 -12.65 1.37 10.34
C ILE A 196 -13.22 2.65 9.72
N THR A 197 -14.36 3.14 10.20
CA THR A 197 -15.03 4.32 9.64
C THR A 197 -14.39 5.62 10.09
N ASP A 198 -13.77 5.63 11.26
CA ASP A 198 -12.96 6.74 11.76
C ASP A 198 -11.88 6.25 12.72
N CYS A 199 -10.81 7.02 12.86
CA CYS A 199 -9.72 6.71 13.76
C CYS A 199 -8.94 7.95 14.19
N GLY A 200 -8.23 7.86 15.31
CA GLY A 200 -7.42 8.97 15.81
C GLY A 200 -6.84 8.74 17.18
N VAL A 201 -6.22 9.78 17.75
CA VAL A 201 -5.73 9.81 19.14
C VAL A 201 -6.84 10.32 20.06
N VAL A 202 -7.05 9.65 21.19
CA VAL A 202 -7.97 10.10 22.24
C VAL A 202 -7.29 11.25 22.99
N GLY A 203 -7.79 12.48 22.84
CA GLY A 203 -7.27 13.67 23.54
C GLY A 203 -6.87 14.86 22.66
N ALA A 204 -6.97 14.76 21.32
CA ALA A 204 -7.04 15.95 20.48
C ALA A 204 -8.48 16.50 20.53
N ALA A 205 -8.66 17.70 21.07
CA ALA A 205 -9.97 18.30 21.29
C ALA A 205 -10.79 18.44 19.99
N GLY A 206 -12.03 17.95 20.03
CA GLY A 206 -13.07 18.29 19.05
C GLY A 206 -13.98 17.14 18.63
N GLY A 207 -14.97 16.78 19.47
CA GLY A 207 -16.15 16.03 19.02
C GLY A 207 -16.64 14.93 19.95
N THR A 208 -17.48 15.28 20.92
CA THR A 208 -18.35 14.37 21.69
C THR A 208 -19.32 13.63 20.75
N PRO A 209 -19.66 12.35 21.00
CA PRO A 209 -20.54 11.59 20.13
C PRO A 209 -22.00 12.00 20.36
N ALA A 210 -22.66 12.52 19.32
CA ALA A 210 -24.10 12.71 19.32
C ALA A 210 -24.74 11.59 18.51
N GLY A 211 -25.40 10.67 19.24
CA GLY A 211 -26.42 9.81 18.66
C GLY A 211 -27.52 10.69 18.06
N GLY A 212 -27.86 10.39 16.81
CA GLY A 212 -28.94 11.03 16.09
C GLY A 212 -29.16 10.23 14.83
N ALA A 213 -30.25 9.46 14.81
CA ALA A 213 -30.77 8.90 13.59
C ALA A 213 -30.96 10.03 12.58
N ALA A 214 -30.43 9.87 11.37
CA ALA A 214 -30.70 10.77 10.26
C ALA A 214 -30.80 9.97 8.96
N PRO A 215 -31.64 10.42 8.03
CA PRO A 215 -32.36 9.56 7.10
C PRO A 215 -31.60 9.32 5.80
N ALA A 216 -32.11 8.37 5.01
CA ALA A 216 -31.69 8.11 3.64
C ALA A 216 -31.59 9.43 2.84
N ALA A 217 -30.37 9.78 2.44
CA ALA A 217 -30.08 10.89 1.53
C ALA A 217 -29.51 10.33 0.22
N SER A 218 -30.16 10.69 -0.87
CA SER A 218 -29.81 10.45 -2.27
C SER A 218 -28.34 10.74 -2.61
N PRO A 219 -27.78 10.12 -3.67
CA PRO A 219 -26.36 10.22 -4.00
C PRO A 219 -25.95 11.69 -4.25
N PRO A 220 -24.73 12.09 -3.86
CA PRO A 220 -24.27 13.46 -4.04
C PRO A 220 -24.25 13.82 -5.53
N PRO A 221 -24.60 15.06 -5.91
CA PRO A 221 -24.58 15.48 -7.31
C PRO A 221 -23.14 15.37 -7.83
N ALA A 222 -23.00 14.87 -9.05
CA ALA A 222 -21.75 14.80 -9.78
C ALA A 222 -21.04 16.15 -9.72
N LYS A 223 -19.92 16.21 -8.99
CA LYS A 223 -19.02 17.36 -9.08
C LYS A 223 -18.47 17.41 -10.50
N LYS A 224 -18.79 18.49 -11.22
CA LYS A 224 -18.32 18.77 -12.58
C LYS A 224 -16.84 18.44 -12.72
N ALA A 225 -16.54 17.69 -13.78
CA ALA A 225 -15.21 17.26 -14.16
C ALA A 225 -14.22 18.44 -14.12
N LYS A 226 -13.10 18.26 -13.42
CA LYS A 226 -11.89 19.02 -13.70
C LYS A 226 -11.46 18.65 -15.13
N THR A 227 -11.15 19.68 -15.90
CA THR A 227 -10.79 19.64 -17.33
C THR A 227 -9.77 18.57 -17.69
N ASP A 228 -10.01 17.93 -18.84
CA ASP A 228 -9.34 16.81 -19.53
C ASP A 228 -7.84 17.01 -19.88
N SER A 229 -7.17 18.01 -19.29
CA SER A 229 -5.89 18.55 -19.78
C SER A 229 -4.62 17.84 -19.25
N ASP A 230 -4.73 16.83 -18.38
CA ASP A 230 -3.56 16.28 -17.66
C ASP A 230 -3.37 14.76 -17.86
N ARG A 231 -4.14 14.11 -18.75
CA ARG A 231 -3.93 12.68 -19.01
C ARG A 231 -2.69 12.44 -19.89
N PRO A 232 -1.77 11.56 -19.50
CA PRO A 232 -0.58 11.27 -20.29
C PRO A 232 -0.96 10.68 -21.64
N ARG A 233 -0.35 11.19 -22.70
CA ARG A 233 -0.44 10.62 -24.03
C ARG A 233 0.88 9.99 -24.42
N VAL A 234 0.80 8.80 -25.01
CA VAL A 234 1.95 8.06 -25.54
C VAL A 234 1.58 7.47 -26.89
N PHE A 235 2.57 7.05 -27.66
CA PHE A 235 2.33 6.49 -28.99
C PHE A 235 3.25 5.31 -29.29
N PHE A 236 2.83 4.51 -30.27
CA PHE A 236 3.66 3.53 -30.94
C PHE A 236 3.74 3.84 -32.42
N ASP A 237 4.95 3.84 -32.97
CA ASP A 237 5.18 3.77 -34.41
C ASP A 237 5.31 2.29 -34.80
N MET A 238 4.30 1.78 -35.51
CA MET A 238 4.17 0.37 -35.84
C MET A 238 4.83 0.05 -37.17
N THR A 239 5.48 -1.10 -37.25
CA THR A 239 5.92 -1.70 -38.51
C THR A 239 5.37 -3.13 -38.63
N ALA A 240 5.21 -3.60 -39.86
CA ALA A 240 4.89 -4.99 -40.17
C ALA A 240 5.77 -5.43 -41.35
N ASN A 241 6.47 -6.55 -41.20
CA ASN A 241 7.40 -7.08 -42.21
C ASN A 241 8.41 -6.03 -42.69
N GLY A 242 8.97 -5.25 -41.76
CA GLY A 242 9.95 -4.20 -42.04
C GLY A 242 9.39 -2.92 -42.68
N LYS A 243 8.08 -2.85 -42.97
CA LYS A 243 7.44 -1.66 -43.55
C LYS A 243 6.65 -0.89 -42.48
N PRO A 244 6.66 0.46 -42.50
CA PRO A 244 5.80 1.27 -41.63
C PRO A 244 4.32 0.90 -41.82
N LEU A 245 3.63 0.66 -40.71
CA LEU A 245 2.20 0.36 -40.67
C LEU A 245 1.39 1.62 -40.29
N GLY A 246 1.93 2.44 -39.40
CA GLY A 246 1.35 3.70 -38.97
C GLY A 246 1.58 3.96 -37.48
N ARG A 247 1.07 5.09 -36.99
CA ARG A 247 1.14 5.47 -35.57
C ARG A 247 -0.17 5.11 -34.86
N ILE A 248 -0.05 4.61 -33.63
CA ILE A 248 -1.17 4.48 -32.69
C ILE A 248 -0.89 5.41 -31.52
N GLU A 249 -1.84 6.26 -31.17
CA GLU A 249 -1.74 7.14 -30.00
C GLU A 249 -2.73 6.68 -28.94
N PHE A 250 -2.29 6.77 -27.69
CA PHE A 250 -3.03 6.35 -26.52
C PHE A 250 -3.14 7.50 -25.53
N GLU A 251 -4.30 7.62 -24.91
CA GLU A 251 -4.48 8.40 -23.69
C GLU A 251 -4.59 7.45 -22.49
N LEU A 252 -3.81 7.72 -21.45
CA LEU A 252 -3.73 6.88 -20.26
C LEU A 252 -4.60 7.44 -19.13
N ARG A 253 -5.32 6.55 -18.46
CA ARG A 253 -6.21 6.89 -17.35
C ARG A 253 -5.46 6.97 -16.03
N LYS A 254 -4.45 7.83 -15.95
CA LYS A 254 -3.67 8.06 -14.72
C LYS A 254 -4.56 8.53 -13.55
N ASP A 255 -5.70 9.13 -13.87
CA ASP A 255 -6.73 9.56 -12.93
C ASP A 255 -7.43 8.39 -12.23
N VAL A 256 -7.37 7.18 -12.81
CA VAL A 256 -8.00 5.96 -12.28
C VAL A 256 -6.96 4.94 -11.84
N VAL A 257 -5.89 4.78 -12.62
CA VAL A 257 -4.87 3.74 -12.46
C VAL A 257 -3.47 4.35 -12.67
N PRO A 258 -3.01 5.22 -11.74
CA PRO A 258 -1.81 6.02 -11.90
C PRO A 258 -0.54 5.18 -12.09
N ARG A 259 -0.36 4.07 -11.38
CA ARG A 259 0.84 3.22 -11.50
C ARG A 259 0.84 2.38 -12.77
N THR A 260 -0.31 1.89 -13.21
CA THR A 260 -0.46 1.12 -14.44
C THR A 260 -0.21 2.04 -15.63
N ALA A 261 -0.81 3.23 -15.62
CA ALA A 261 -0.55 4.29 -16.58
C ALA A 261 0.93 4.71 -16.59
N GLU A 262 1.54 4.94 -15.42
CA GLU A 262 2.94 5.35 -15.33
C GLU A 262 3.92 4.25 -15.77
N ASN A 263 3.64 2.99 -15.43
CA ASN A 263 4.40 1.83 -15.92
C ASN A 263 4.37 1.78 -17.45
N PHE A 264 3.18 1.86 -18.04
CA PHE A 264 3.06 1.84 -19.50
C PHE A 264 3.73 3.05 -20.14
N ARG A 265 3.55 4.26 -19.58
CA ARG A 265 4.16 5.50 -20.07
C ARG A 265 5.68 5.40 -20.10
N CYS A 266 6.29 4.99 -19.00
CA CYS A 266 7.74 4.84 -18.89
C CYS A 266 8.30 3.78 -19.84
N LEU A 267 7.56 2.68 -20.06
CA LEU A 267 7.96 1.65 -21.02
C LEU A 267 7.79 2.15 -22.47
N CYS A 268 6.89 3.09 -22.74
CA CYS A 268 6.85 3.78 -24.03
C CYS A 268 8.06 4.70 -24.24
N THR A 269 8.49 5.45 -23.21
CA THR A 269 9.60 6.43 -23.32
C THR A 269 10.98 5.81 -23.17
N GLY A 270 11.11 4.70 -22.44
CA GLY A 270 12.38 4.05 -22.12
C GLY A 270 13.23 4.78 -21.08
N GLU A 271 12.65 5.72 -20.33
CA GLU A 271 13.38 6.59 -19.41
C GLU A 271 13.90 5.89 -18.13
N LYS A 272 13.45 4.66 -17.84
CA LYS A 272 13.79 3.93 -16.61
C LYS A 272 15.05 3.07 -16.73
N GLY A 273 15.81 3.19 -17.81
CA GLY A 273 17.10 2.51 -17.97
C GLY A 273 16.95 1.02 -18.20
N ARG A 274 17.65 0.19 -17.42
CA ARG A 274 17.68 -1.28 -17.57
C ARG A 274 16.94 -1.98 -16.44
N GLY A 275 16.24 -3.06 -16.79
CA GLY A 275 15.50 -3.92 -15.88
C GLY A 275 16.40 -4.96 -15.22
N ARG A 276 15.79 -5.80 -14.38
CA ARG A 276 16.49 -6.83 -13.59
C ARG A 276 17.16 -7.87 -14.48
N HIS A 277 16.64 -8.10 -15.68
CA HIS A 277 17.23 -9.00 -16.67
C HIS A 277 18.31 -8.34 -17.54
N GLY A 278 18.75 -7.12 -17.20
CA GLY A 278 19.76 -6.36 -17.95
C GLY A 278 19.25 -5.79 -19.28
N LYS A 279 17.99 -6.05 -19.66
CA LYS A 279 17.38 -5.49 -20.87
C LYS A 279 16.85 -4.07 -20.61
N PRO A 280 16.90 -3.18 -21.61
CA PRO A 280 16.27 -1.86 -21.50
C PRO A 280 14.78 -1.96 -21.18
N LEU A 281 14.29 -1.14 -20.25
CA LEU A 281 12.87 -1.03 -19.88
C LEU A 281 12.11 -0.19 -20.91
N HIS A 282 11.91 -0.73 -22.11
CA HIS A 282 11.12 -0.06 -23.15
C HIS A 282 10.43 -1.02 -24.11
N TYR A 283 9.37 -0.55 -24.77
CA TYR A 283 8.65 -1.30 -25.82
C TYR A 283 9.29 -1.20 -27.21
N LYS A 284 10.24 -0.29 -27.44
CA LYS A 284 10.87 -0.14 -28.76
C LYS A 284 11.52 -1.46 -29.21
N GLY A 285 11.10 -1.96 -30.38
CA GLY A 285 11.56 -3.25 -30.91
C GLY A 285 10.85 -4.49 -30.34
N SER A 286 9.92 -4.32 -29.39
CA SER A 286 9.05 -5.40 -28.92
C SER A 286 7.93 -5.67 -29.93
N THR A 287 7.50 -6.93 -30.02
CA THR A 287 6.45 -7.39 -30.94
C THR A 287 5.10 -7.48 -30.23
N PHE A 288 4.02 -7.45 -31.02
CA PHE A 288 2.73 -7.98 -30.59
C PHE A 288 2.75 -9.48 -30.86
N HIS A 289 3.04 -10.26 -29.82
CA HIS A 289 3.31 -11.70 -29.92
C HIS A 289 2.04 -12.57 -30.00
N ARG A 290 0.87 -12.00 -29.70
CA ARG A 290 -0.42 -12.71 -29.80
C ARG A 290 -1.51 -11.76 -30.29
N VAL A 291 -2.09 -12.05 -31.46
CA VAL A 291 -3.14 -11.24 -32.07
C VAL A 291 -4.29 -12.16 -32.47
N ILE A 292 -5.46 -11.95 -31.88
CA ILE A 292 -6.66 -12.76 -32.10
C ILE A 292 -7.74 -11.88 -32.74
N PRO A 293 -8.11 -12.13 -34.00
CA PRO A 293 -9.17 -11.40 -34.68
C PRO A 293 -10.49 -11.45 -33.90
N GLY A 294 -11.16 -10.31 -33.80
CA GLY A 294 -12.41 -10.15 -33.05
C GLY A 294 -12.24 -10.09 -31.53
N PHE A 295 -11.02 -10.10 -31.02
CA PHE A 295 -10.75 -10.10 -29.58
C PHE A 295 -9.76 -9.01 -29.16
N MET A 296 -8.47 -9.21 -29.41
CA MET A 296 -7.42 -8.32 -28.91
C MET A 296 -6.05 -8.54 -29.58
N CYS A 297 -5.22 -7.50 -29.49
CA CYS A 297 -3.80 -7.51 -29.87
C CYS A 297 -2.94 -7.38 -28.59
N GLN A 298 -2.24 -8.45 -28.21
CA GLN A 298 -1.37 -8.49 -27.02
C GLN A 298 0.10 -8.27 -27.38
N GLY A 299 0.76 -7.45 -26.58
CA GLY A 299 2.19 -7.16 -26.69
C GLY A 299 2.81 -6.90 -25.32
N GLY A 300 3.98 -6.27 -25.32
CA GLY A 300 4.64 -5.81 -24.10
C GLY A 300 5.60 -6.82 -23.47
N ASP A 301 5.86 -7.96 -24.11
CA ASP A 301 7.00 -8.81 -23.77
C ASP A 301 8.25 -8.35 -24.53
N PHE A 302 8.91 -7.32 -24.01
CA PHE A 302 10.18 -6.82 -24.56
C PHE A 302 11.39 -7.69 -24.18
N THR A 303 11.19 -8.72 -23.35
CA THR A 303 12.30 -9.55 -22.85
C THR A 303 12.51 -10.80 -23.68
N ARG A 304 11.44 -11.49 -24.07
CA ARG A 304 11.49 -12.75 -24.83
C ARG A 304 10.75 -12.64 -26.16
N GLY A 305 9.71 -11.82 -26.23
CA GLY A 305 8.88 -11.65 -27.43
C GLY A 305 7.96 -12.84 -27.71
N ASP A 306 7.78 -13.76 -26.76
CA ASP A 306 6.97 -14.98 -26.89
C ASP A 306 5.76 -15.00 -25.93
N GLY A 307 5.58 -13.93 -25.15
CA GLY A 307 4.51 -13.78 -24.18
C GLY A 307 4.78 -14.41 -22.81
N ARG A 308 5.97 -14.98 -22.59
CA ARG A 308 6.38 -15.55 -21.30
C ARG A 308 7.29 -14.63 -20.50
N GLY A 309 7.65 -13.48 -21.08
CA GLY A 309 8.52 -12.50 -20.47
C GLY A 309 7.83 -11.19 -20.11
N GLY A 310 8.63 -10.15 -19.98
CA GLY A 310 8.24 -8.82 -19.55
C GLY A 310 8.57 -8.59 -18.08
N GLU A 311 8.81 -7.33 -17.75
CA GLU A 311 8.95 -6.87 -16.37
C GLU A 311 8.47 -5.41 -16.28
N SER A 312 7.99 -5.01 -15.12
CA SER A 312 7.53 -3.65 -14.88
C SER A 312 8.68 -2.73 -14.52
N ILE A 313 8.44 -1.42 -14.60
CA ILE A 313 9.41 -0.42 -14.09
C ILE A 313 9.61 -0.48 -12.57
N TYR A 314 8.77 -1.24 -11.87
CA TYR A 314 8.82 -1.44 -10.42
C TYR A 314 9.47 -2.79 -10.05
N GLY A 315 10.01 -3.53 -11.02
CA GLY A 315 10.51 -4.90 -10.86
C GLY A 315 9.60 -5.93 -11.52
N ARG A 316 9.52 -7.14 -10.96
CA ARG A 316 8.93 -8.28 -11.70
C ARG A 316 7.43 -8.13 -11.97
N ARG A 317 6.63 -7.82 -10.94
CA ARG A 317 5.16 -7.71 -11.04
C ARG A 317 4.63 -6.59 -10.14
N PHE A 318 3.45 -6.05 -10.43
CA PHE A 318 2.71 -5.10 -9.60
C PHE A 318 1.21 -5.43 -9.57
N ALA A 319 0.51 -4.82 -8.61
CA ALA A 319 -0.90 -5.11 -8.33
C ALA A 319 -1.87 -4.53 -9.39
N ASP A 320 -3.09 -5.06 -9.42
CA ASP A 320 -4.21 -4.43 -10.11
C ASP A 320 -4.63 -3.18 -9.33
N GLU A 321 -4.86 -2.06 -10.02
CA GLU A 321 -5.22 -0.80 -9.35
C GLU A 321 -6.72 -0.57 -9.26
N SER A 322 -7.45 -0.71 -10.38
CA SER A 322 -8.89 -0.44 -10.42
C SER A 322 -9.57 -1.22 -11.54
N PHE A 323 -10.78 -1.70 -11.26
CA PHE A 323 -11.68 -2.32 -12.23
C PHE A 323 -12.89 -1.44 -12.56
N ALA A 324 -12.81 -0.13 -12.26
CA ALA A 324 -13.91 0.81 -12.52
C ALA A 324 -14.17 1.02 -14.02
N LEU A 325 -13.13 0.87 -14.85
CA LEU A 325 -13.23 0.94 -16.29
C LEU A 325 -13.50 -0.44 -16.86
N ARG A 326 -14.49 -0.53 -17.74
CA ARG A 326 -15.00 -1.79 -18.31
C ARG A 326 -14.52 -1.99 -19.73
N HIS A 327 -14.50 -3.23 -20.18
CA HIS A 327 -14.12 -3.61 -21.54
C HIS A 327 -15.33 -3.57 -22.48
N ASP A 328 -15.94 -2.39 -22.60
CA ASP A 328 -17.23 -2.20 -23.27
C ASP A 328 -17.14 -1.86 -24.77
N ARG A 329 -15.94 -1.59 -25.29
CA ARG A 329 -15.71 -1.20 -26.69
C ARG A 329 -14.31 -1.56 -27.22
N PRO A 330 -14.10 -1.50 -28.55
CA PRO A 330 -12.77 -1.55 -29.14
C PRO A 330 -11.88 -0.36 -28.73
N GLY A 331 -10.57 -0.57 -28.83
CA GLY A 331 -9.55 0.45 -28.60
C GLY A 331 -9.22 0.71 -27.13
N LEU A 332 -9.55 -0.21 -26.22
CA LEU A 332 -9.18 -0.09 -24.81
C LEU A 332 -7.81 -0.75 -24.57
N LEU A 333 -6.96 -0.08 -23.81
CA LEU A 333 -5.71 -0.63 -23.29
C LEU A 333 -5.98 -1.32 -21.96
N SER A 334 -5.57 -2.57 -21.82
CA SER A 334 -5.77 -3.35 -20.59
C SER A 334 -4.59 -4.27 -20.30
N MET A 335 -4.36 -4.55 -19.02
CA MET A 335 -3.22 -5.36 -18.59
C MET A 335 -3.38 -6.83 -18.96
N ALA A 336 -2.35 -7.41 -19.57
CA ALA A 336 -2.24 -8.85 -19.75
C ALA A 336 -1.46 -9.42 -18.55
N ASN A 337 -2.17 -10.06 -17.62
CA ASN A 337 -1.58 -10.62 -16.41
C ASN A 337 -1.89 -12.12 -16.29
N ALA A 338 -1.18 -12.81 -15.41
CA ALA A 338 -1.32 -14.25 -15.16
C ALA A 338 -2.29 -14.54 -14.00
N GLY A 339 -3.23 -13.63 -13.75
CA GLY A 339 -4.11 -13.62 -12.59
C GLY A 339 -3.95 -12.36 -11.71
N PRO A 340 -4.79 -12.22 -10.67
CA PRO A 340 -4.88 -10.99 -9.89
C PRO A 340 -3.54 -10.52 -9.35
N GLY A 341 -3.25 -9.24 -9.53
CA GLY A 341 -2.08 -8.57 -9.00
C GLY A 341 -0.75 -9.01 -9.60
N THR A 342 -0.77 -9.56 -10.82
CA THR A 342 0.44 -10.02 -11.51
C THR A 342 0.82 -9.18 -12.73
N ASN A 343 0.42 -7.90 -12.73
CA ASN A 343 0.71 -6.98 -13.81
C ASN A 343 2.22 -6.83 -14.02
N GLY A 344 2.63 -6.71 -15.27
CA GLY A 344 4.03 -6.51 -15.67
C GLY A 344 4.08 -5.49 -16.78
N SER A 345 4.83 -5.78 -17.83
CA SER A 345 4.83 -4.95 -19.05
C SER A 345 3.86 -5.43 -20.11
N GLN A 346 3.27 -6.62 -19.97
CA GLN A 346 2.36 -7.13 -20.99
C GLN A 346 0.98 -6.48 -20.90
N PHE A 347 0.44 -6.14 -22.06
CA PHE A 347 -0.85 -5.47 -22.22
C PHE A 347 -1.54 -5.99 -23.48
N PHE A 348 -2.83 -5.68 -23.62
CA PHE A 348 -3.56 -5.88 -24.86
C PHE A 348 -4.38 -4.65 -25.23
N ILE A 349 -4.62 -4.49 -26.53
CA ILE A 349 -5.55 -3.53 -27.11
C ILE A 349 -6.80 -4.30 -27.54
N THR A 350 -7.97 -3.94 -27.05
CA THR A 350 -9.22 -4.59 -27.46
C THR A 350 -9.60 -4.23 -28.90
N THR A 351 -10.12 -5.19 -29.65
CA THR A 351 -10.66 -4.95 -31.00
C THR A 351 -12.18 -5.17 -31.08
N ALA A 352 -12.76 -5.71 -30.02
CA ALA A 352 -14.19 -5.82 -29.76
C ALA A 352 -14.49 -5.52 -28.27
N ALA A 353 -15.77 -5.41 -27.91
CA ALA A 353 -16.19 -5.41 -26.51
C ALA A 353 -15.89 -6.79 -25.88
N THR A 354 -15.30 -6.81 -24.69
CA THR A 354 -14.82 -8.02 -24.02
C THR A 354 -15.23 -8.06 -22.53
N PRO A 355 -16.53 -7.98 -22.21
CA PRO A 355 -17.01 -7.83 -20.82
C PRO A 355 -16.64 -9.01 -19.90
N HIS A 356 -16.31 -10.18 -20.47
CA HIS A 356 -15.82 -11.34 -19.71
C HIS A 356 -14.44 -11.11 -19.05
N LEU A 357 -13.73 -10.03 -19.41
CA LEU A 357 -12.47 -9.59 -18.81
C LEU A 357 -12.67 -8.58 -17.66
N ASP A 358 -13.89 -8.07 -17.48
CA ASP A 358 -14.20 -7.12 -16.40
C ASP A 358 -13.95 -7.75 -15.04
N GLY A 359 -13.38 -6.95 -14.12
CA GLY A 359 -13.01 -7.42 -12.78
C GLY A 359 -11.81 -8.38 -12.75
N ARG A 360 -11.18 -8.65 -13.90
CA ARG A 360 -10.01 -9.55 -14.01
C ARG A 360 -8.78 -8.83 -14.57
N HIS A 361 -8.99 -7.96 -15.55
CA HIS A 361 -7.94 -7.19 -16.19
C HIS A 361 -8.18 -5.69 -16.00
N VAL A 362 -7.11 -4.96 -15.71
CA VAL A 362 -7.17 -3.52 -15.46
C VAL A 362 -7.14 -2.77 -16.78
N VAL A 363 -8.25 -2.11 -17.14
CA VAL A 363 -8.27 -1.12 -18.23
C VAL A 363 -7.57 0.15 -17.75
N PHE A 364 -6.56 0.61 -18.50
CA PHE A 364 -5.72 1.73 -18.08
C PHE A 364 -5.53 2.83 -19.12
N GLY A 365 -6.19 2.72 -20.27
CA GLY A 365 -6.13 3.74 -21.31
C GLY A 365 -7.01 3.38 -22.48
N ALA A 366 -6.99 4.23 -23.50
CA ALA A 366 -7.64 3.96 -24.77
C ALA A 366 -6.81 4.54 -25.91
N VAL A 367 -6.97 3.94 -27.09
CA VAL A 367 -6.51 4.49 -28.35
C VAL A 367 -7.32 5.74 -28.65
N THR A 368 -6.65 6.86 -28.87
CA THR A 368 -7.25 8.12 -29.31
C THR A 368 -7.09 8.32 -30.81
N GLU A 369 -5.99 7.85 -31.39
CA GLU A 369 -5.69 7.93 -32.83
C GLU A 369 -5.05 6.63 -33.33
N GLY A 370 -5.26 6.29 -34.60
CA GLY A 370 -4.64 5.11 -35.21
C GLY A 370 -5.36 3.79 -34.97
N MET A 371 -6.69 3.80 -34.72
CA MET A 371 -7.46 2.55 -34.65
C MET A 371 -7.47 1.77 -35.97
N ASP A 372 -7.30 2.43 -37.12
CA ASP A 372 -7.11 1.77 -38.42
C ASP A 372 -5.79 0.96 -38.46
N VAL A 373 -4.73 1.43 -37.78
CA VAL A 373 -3.47 0.68 -37.61
C VAL A 373 -3.72 -0.56 -36.76
N VAL A 374 -4.45 -0.43 -35.65
CA VAL A 374 -4.84 -1.56 -34.80
C VAL A 374 -5.65 -2.60 -35.58
N ARG A 375 -6.61 -2.17 -36.41
CA ARG A 375 -7.39 -3.07 -37.29
C ARG A 375 -6.53 -3.77 -38.33
N ARG A 376 -5.55 -3.07 -38.91
CA ARG A 376 -4.58 -3.68 -39.82
C ARG A 376 -3.68 -4.69 -39.09
N MET A 377 -3.27 -4.42 -37.85
CA MET A 377 -2.56 -5.41 -37.04
C MET A 377 -3.43 -6.64 -36.78
N GLU A 378 -4.68 -6.43 -36.37
CA GLU A 378 -5.67 -7.48 -36.11
C GLU A 378 -5.88 -8.41 -37.32
N ALA A 379 -5.98 -7.85 -38.54
CA ALA A 379 -6.16 -8.61 -39.78
C ALA A 379 -4.98 -9.56 -40.12
N ARG A 380 -3.87 -9.46 -39.41
CA ARG A 380 -2.70 -10.36 -39.52
C ARG A 380 -2.68 -11.44 -38.44
N GLY A 381 -3.62 -11.40 -37.50
CA GLY A 381 -3.76 -12.38 -36.44
C GLY A 381 -4.36 -13.70 -36.93
N THR A 382 -4.22 -14.72 -36.09
CA THR A 382 -4.83 -16.03 -36.27
C THR A 382 -5.78 -16.31 -35.10
N PRO A 383 -6.87 -17.07 -35.31
CA PRO A 383 -7.81 -17.44 -34.24
C PRO A 383 -7.14 -18.09 -33.03
#